data_AF-A0A518JTF3-F1
#
_entry.id   AF-A0A518JTF3-F1
#
_cell.length_a   1.000
_cell.length_b   1.000
_cell.length_c   1.000
_cell.angle_alpha   90.00
_cell.angle_beta   90.00
_cell.angle_gamma   90.00
#
_symmetry.space_group_name_H-M   'P 1'
#
loop_
_entity.id
_entity.type
_entity.pdbx_description
1 polymer ?
#
loop_
_entity_poly.entity_id
_entity_poly.type
_entity_poly.pdbx_seq_one_letter_code
_entity_poly.pdbx_strand_id
1 'polypeptide(L)'
;MHEIDVLDAHWQRVLGYSARADVLLTRDDGSRRIWIEFEVSRADPVANHVKFATSHLFQPQSATDSFVAMVSPHVTRGRRNLAANTILLMRRIGMSAFQTVLFPTLDPAEIKRLNHLSAIELATHSLDTASELKRALLVADPLTITEGYQLHYAGDLFEVFCNTQRFNEELTTTHGQSLWGRRTIKYFVYDSRSGLFAPSKYCAYINALTPTNSSRTSQTPLMSMSLYTSLDESEPKFDGNLAQTHLQRQLNMRLTTLEQSPAIEEAFVAWQTTKTNRIRTHPKGPLFLVAPNWFDKFPSK
;
A
#
# COMPACT_ATOMS: atom_id res chain seq x y z
N MET A 1 22.02 -6.22 14.97
CA MET A 1 21.50 -5.37 13.87
C MET A 1 22.18 -4.02 14.03
N HIS A 2 22.95 -3.57 13.04
CA HIS A 2 23.55 -2.24 13.06
C HIS A 2 22.55 -1.30 12.38
N GLU A 3 21.90 -0.44 13.17
CA GLU A 3 21.08 0.64 12.62
C GLU A 3 21.97 1.56 11.76
N ILE A 4 21.43 2.04 10.64
CA ILE A 4 22.20 2.82 9.66
C ILE A 4 21.70 4.25 9.64
N ASP A 5 22.61 5.19 9.87
CA ASP A 5 22.33 6.62 9.88
C ASP A 5 21.97 7.12 8.46
N VAL A 6 20.92 7.93 8.39
CA VAL A 6 20.42 8.54 7.14
C VAL A 6 21.06 9.90 6.89
N LEU A 7 21.34 10.64 7.97
CA LEU A 7 21.95 11.96 7.96
C LEU A 7 23.42 11.89 8.32
N ASP A 8 24.21 12.82 7.80
CA ASP A 8 25.57 13.02 8.28
C ASP A 8 25.60 13.54 9.74
N ALA A 9 26.76 13.45 10.38
CA ALA A 9 26.95 13.87 11.77
C ALA A 9 26.77 15.39 11.99
N HIS A 10 26.80 16.21 10.93
CA HIS A 10 26.51 17.64 11.05
C HIS A 10 25.01 17.85 11.25
N TRP A 11 24.17 17.31 10.38
CA TRP A 11 22.73 17.48 10.46
C TRP A 11 22.11 16.80 11.68
N GLN A 12 22.63 15.66 12.12
CA GLN A 12 22.19 15.03 13.37
C GLN A 12 22.38 15.96 14.58
N ARG A 13 23.51 16.69 14.64
CA ARG A 13 23.77 17.67 15.70
C ARG A 13 22.87 18.90 15.60
N VAL A 14 22.62 19.40 14.38
CA VAL A 14 21.74 20.56 14.16
C VAL A 14 20.30 20.24 14.54
N LEU A 15 19.79 19.07 14.17
CA LEU A 15 18.40 18.67 14.38
C LEU A 15 18.14 18.09 15.77
N GLY A 16 19.18 17.64 16.48
CA GLY A 16 19.06 17.05 17.81
C GLY A 16 18.51 15.63 17.83
N TYR A 17 18.49 14.94 16.68
CA TYR A 17 18.11 13.53 16.57
C TYR A 17 18.80 12.84 15.38
N SER A 18 18.87 11.51 15.43
CA SER A 18 19.35 10.67 14.33
C SER A 18 18.19 9.94 13.68
N ALA A 19 18.04 10.11 12.36
CA ALA A 19 17.20 9.26 11.54
C ALA A 19 17.99 7.99 11.19
N ARG A 20 17.40 6.83 11.48
CA ARG A 20 18.04 5.52 11.29
C ARG A 20 17.08 4.52 10.68
N ALA A 21 17.59 3.68 9.79
CA ALA A 21 16.87 2.51 9.30
C ALA A 21 17.30 1.25 10.08
N ASP A 22 16.37 0.32 10.23
CA ASP A 22 16.66 -1.03 10.71
C ASP A 22 17.50 -1.83 9.72
N VAL A 23 17.22 -1.68 8.41
CA VAL A 23 17.93 -2.35 7.32
C VAL A 23 18.16 -1.40 6.15
N LEU A 24 19.37 -1.44 5.57
CA LEU A 24 19.68 -0.83 4.28
C LEU A 24 20.02 -1.92 3.29
N LEU A 25 19.29 -1.96 2.18
CA LEU A 25 19.63 -2.75 1.02
C LEU A 25 20.31 -1.84 0.00
N THR A 26 21.45 -2.26 -0.52
CA THR A 26 22.16 -1.54 -1.57
C THR A 26 22.32 -2.48 -2.76
N ARG A 27 21.96 -2.00 -3.95
CA ARG A 27 22.24 -2.75 -5.19
C ARG A 27 23.75 -2.86 -5.38
N ASP A 28 24.24 -3.97 -5.93
CA ASP A 28 25.69 -4.23 -6.08
C ASP A 28 26.43 -3.13 -6.86
N ASP A 29 25.75 -2.48 -7.80
CA ASP A 29 26.27 -1.36 -8.60
C ASP A 29 26.17 0.01 -7.91
N GLY A 30 25.65 0.07 -6.69
CA GLY A 30 25.46 1.29 -5.91
C GLY A 30 24.39 2.25 -6.45
N SER A 31 23.69 1.91 -7.53
CA SER A 31 22.75 2.82 -8.21
C SER A 31 21.47 3.09 -7.42
N ARG A 32 21.18 2.25 -6.42
CA ARG A 32 19.93 2.29 -5.66
C ARG A 32 20.10 1.75 -4.26
N ARG A 33 19.47 2.44 -3.30
CA ARG A 33 19.31 1.98 -1.93
C ARG A 33 17.85 1.87 -1.52
N ILE A 34 17.54 0.93 -0.63
CA ILE A 34 16.23 0.79 0.00
C ILE A 34 16.43 0.78 1.51
N TRP A 35 15.90 1.81 2.15
CA TRP A 35 15.87 1.98 3.59
C TRP A 35 14.60 1.33 4.13
N ILE A 36 14.73 0.34 5.02
CA ILE A 36 13.61 -0.40 5.59
C ILE A 36 13.50 -0.11 7.09
N GLU A 37 12.29 0.24 7.51
CA GLU A 37 11.89 0.40 8.90
C GLU A 37 10.86 -0.67 9.27
N PHE A 38 11.07 -1.40 10.37
CA PHE A 38 10.14 -2.39 10.89
C PHE A 38 9.31 -1.81 12.05
N GLU A 39 7.99 -1.83 11.88
CA GLU A 39 7.04 -1.39 12.89
C GLU A 39 6.28 -2.60 13.46
N VAL A 40 6.87 -3.26 14.45
CA VAL A 40 6.34 -4.52 15.01
C VAL A 40 5.27 -4.28 16.07
N SER A 41 5.54 -3.42 17.06
CA SER A 41 4.66 -3.22 18.23
C SER A 41 4.64 -1.77 18.75
N ARG A 42 5.17 -0.80 17.99
CA ARG A 42 5.38 0.55 18.49
C ARG A 42 4.08 1.28 18.85
N ALA A 43 4.19 2.10 19.89
CA ALA A 43 3.14 3.01 20.32
C ALA A 43 2.91 4.14 19.30
N ASP A 44 3.97 4.58 18.62
CA ASP A 44 3.96 5.62 17.61
C ASP A 44 4.84 5.20 16.41
N PRO A 45 4.24 4.62 15.36
CA PRO A 45 4.99 4.20 14.18
C PRO A 45 5.45 5.38 13.30
N VAL A 46 5.04 6.62 13.61
CA VAL A 46 5.25 7.78 12.72
C VAL A 46 6.52 8.55 13.05
N ALA A 47 7.06 8.41 14.27
CA ALA A 47 8.25 9.13 14.70
C ALA A 47 9.42 8.97 13.71
N ASN A 48 9.75 7.74 13.30
CA ASN A 48 10.85 7.53 12.35
C ASN A 48 10.50 8.00 10.93
N HIS A 49 9.24 7.84 10.49
CA HIS A 49 8.80 8.40 9.20
C HIS A 49 9.04 9.92 9.13
N VAL A 50 8.68 10.64 10.19
CA VAL A 50 8.91 12.09 10.28
C VAL A 50 10.39 12.42 10.27
N LYS A 51 11.23 11.67 11.02
CA LYS A 51 12.69 11.87 10.98
C LYS A 51 13.27 11.67 9.57
N PHE A 52 12.80 10.69 8.81
CA PHE A 52 13.20 10.48 7.42
C PHE A 52 12.72 11.62 6.53
N ALA A 53 11.46 12.04 6.67
CA ALA A 53 10.88 13.13 5.92
C ALA A 53 11.63 14.45 6.13
N THR A 54 11.93 14.80 7.38
CA THR A 54 12.71 15.99 7.70
C THR A 54 14.14 15.86 7.22
N SER A 55 14.76 14.68 7.36
CA SER A 55 16.10 14.42 6.81
C SER A 55 16.15 14.69 5.31
N HIS A 56 15.13 14.30 4.54
CA HIS A 56 15.01 14.60 3.12
C HIS A 56 14.97 16.11 2.81
N LEU A 57 14.36 16.92 3.68
CA LEU A 57 14.27 18.36 3.47
C LEU A 57 15.62 19.08 3.63
N PHE A 58 16.49 18.57 4.52
CA PHE A 58 17.82 19.16 4.78
C PHE A 58 18.93 18.52 3.95
N GLN A 59 18.82 17.22 3.69
CA GLN A 59 19.74 16.43 2.89
C GLN A 59 18.93 15.48 1.99
N PRO A 60 18.47 15.96 0.81
CA PRO A 60 17.65 15.17 -0.10
C PRO A 60 18.31 13.82 -0.43
N GLN A 61 17.56 12.74 -0.25
CA GLN A 61 17.99 11.41 -0.72
C GLN A 61 17.89 11.34 -2.26
N SER A 62 18.66 10.43 -2.86
CA SER A 62 18.63 10.22 -4.31
C SER A 62 17.21 9.86 -4.76
N ALA A 63 16.81 10.33 -5.95
CA ALA A 63 15.53 9.96 -6.57
C ALA A 63 15.43 8.45 -6.87
N THR A 64 16.56 7.75 -6.94
CA THR A 64 16.62 6.29 -7.09
C THR A 64 16.48 5.54 -5.77
N ASP A 65 16.69 6.20 -4.63
CA ASP A 65 16.58 5.59 -3.31
C ASP A 65 15.12 5.51 -2.88
N SER A 66 14.76 4.46 -2.14
CA SER A 66 13.41 4.28 -1.61
C SER A 66 13.40 4.10 -0.10
N PHE A 67 12.36 4.61 0.56
CA PHE A 67 12.03 4.33 1.95
C PHE A 67 10.85 3.35 2.00
N VAL A 68 10.94 2.30 2.81
CA VAL A 68 9.89 1.30 2.97
C VAL A 68 9.62 1.06 4.46
N ALA A 69 8.41 1.38 4.91
CA ALA A 69 7.95 1.00 6.23
C ALA A 69 7.21 -0.35 6.17
N MET A 70 7.68 -1.32 6.92
CA MET A 70 7.07 -2.65 7.05
C MET A 70 6.33 -2.74 8.38
N VAL A 71 5.01 -2.58 8.35
CA VAL A 71 4.18 -2.44 9.56
C VAL A 71 3.40 -3.73 9.83
N SER A 72 3.53 -4.26 11.04
CA SER A 72 2.97 -5.58 11.38
C SER A 72 1.45 -5.52 11.65
N PRO A 73 0.73 -6.64 11.48
CA PRO A 73 -0.64 -6.81 11.94
C PRO A 73 -0.88 -6.51 13.43
N HIS A 74 0.15 -6.55 14.28
CA HIS A 74 0.02 -6.23 15.71
C HIS A 74 -0.15 -4.74 15.99
N VAL A 75 0.39 -3.86 15.13
CA VAL A 75 0.17 -2.41 15.24
C VAL A 75 -1.31 -2.12 14.96
N THR A 76 -1.98 -1.37 15.84
CA THR A 76 -3.42 -1.11 15.69
C THR A 76 -3.72 -0.33 14.40
N ARG A 77 -4.89 -0.60 13.81
CA ARG A 77 -5.28 -0.01 12.52
C ARG A 77 -5.12 1.51 12.45
N GLY A 78 -5.56 2.25 13.46
CA GLY A 78 -5.46 3.70 13.47
C GLY A 78 -4.01 4.18 13.31
N ARG A 79 -3.08 3.52 14.00
CA ARG A 79 -1.64 3.83 13.92
C ARG A 79 -1.04 3.40 12.58
N ARG A 80 -1.41 2.24 12.05
CA ARG A 80 -0.99 1.81 10.69
C ARG A 80 -1.46 2.78 9.60
N ASN A 81 -2.70 3.25 9.71
CA ASN A 81 -3.25 4.23 8.78
C ASN A 81 -2.54 5.58 8.94
N LEU A 82 -2.18 5.99 10.15
CA LEU A 82 -1.40 7.22 10.37
C LEU A 82 0.00 7.12 9.73
N ALA A 83 0.67 5.97 9.86
CA ALA A 83 1.94 5.70 9.17
C ALA A 83 1.75 5.74 7.63
N ALA A 84 0.72 5.09 7.09
CA ALA A 84 0.40 5.12 5.66
C ALA A 84 0.16 6.55 5.14
N ASN A 85 -0.59 7.37 5.90
CA ASN A 85 -0.79 8.78 5.54
C ASN A 85 0.54 9.54 5.54
N THR A 86 1.44 9.24 6.46
CA THR A 86 2.77 9.86 6.51
C THR A 86 3.61 9.47 5.30
N ILE A 87 3.50 8.23 4.79
CA ILE A 87 4.09 7.85 3.50
C ILE A 87 3.57 8.73 2.36
N LEU A 88 2.26 9.03 2.32
CA LEU A 88 1.72 9.92 1.30
C LEU A 88 2.30 11.34 1.42
N LEU A 89 2.55 11.83 2.65
CA LEU A 89 3.23 13.11 2.88
C LEU A 89 4.69 13.06 2.40
N MET A 90 5.40 11.97 2.69
CA MET A 90 6.79 11.75 2.23
C MET A 90 6.88 11.79 0.69
N ARG A 91 5.93 11.15 -0.01
CA ARG A 91 5.85 11.24 -1.48
C ARG A 91 5.62 12.66 -1.98
N ARG A 92 4.77 13.43 -1.30
CA ARG A 92 4.49 14.83 -1.67
C ARG A 92 5.71 15.75 -1.54
N ILE A 93 6.64 15.44 -0.63
CA ILE A 93 7.85 16.24 -0.44
C ILE A 93 9.03 15.80 -1.32
N GLY A 94 8.89 14.78 -2.16
CA GLY A 94 9.97 14.36 -3.05
C GLY A 94 10.44 12.92 -2.88
N MET A 95 9.97 12.20 -1.85
CA MET A 95 10.53 10.89 -1.51
C MET A 95 9.86 9.74 -2.27
N SER A 96 10.66 8.79 -2.74
CA SER A 96 10.16 7.47 -3.12
C SER A 96 9.87 6.65 -1.84
N ALA A 97 8.68 6.80 -1.26
CA ALA A 97 8.32 6.22 0.03
C ALA A 97 7.16 5.21 -0.09
N PHE A 98 7.19 4.11 0.65
CA PHE A 98 6.17 3.06 0.61
C PHE A 98 5.89 2.49 1.99
N GLN A 99 4.67 1.99 2.21
CA GLN A 99 4.33 1.14 3.34
C GLN A 99 3.95 -0.24 2.81
N THR A 100 4.34 -1.30 3.52
CA THR A 100 3.81 -2.64 3.32
C THR A 100 3.56 -3.36 4.64
N VAL A 101 2.80 -4.43 4.60
CA VAL A 101 2.52 -5.25 5.79
C VAL A 101 3.69 -6.20 6.06
N LEU A 102 4.19 -6.21 7.30
CA LEU A 102 5.18 -7.18 7.77
C LEU A 102 4.46 -8.45 8.25
N PHE A 103 4.81 -9.61 7.67
CA PHE A 103 4.19 -10.92 7.95
C PHE A 103 2.65 -10.89 7.87
N PRO A 104 2.06 -10.59 6.69
CA PRO A 104 0.62 -10.37 6.56
C PRO A 104 -0.25 -11.59 6.88
N THR A 105 0.36 -12.79 6.89
CA THR A 105 -0.28 -14.07 7.20
C THR A 105 -0.32 -14.37 8.71
N LEU A 106 0.46 -13.66 9.54
CA LEU A 106 0.47 -13.86 10.98
C LEU A 106 -0.59 -13.02 11.67
N ASP A 107 -1.27 -13.63 12.64
CA ASP A 107 -2.22 -12.91 13.48
C ASP A 107 -1.52 -11.98 14.48
N PRO A 108 -2.18 -10.89 14.93
CA PRO A 108 -1.65 -9.95 15.91
C PRO A 108 -1.14 -10.60 17.20
N ALA A 109 -1.79 -11.66 17.66
CA ALA A 109 -1.41 -12.39 18.87
C ALA A 109 -0.10 -13.17 18.68
N GLU A 110 0.10 -13.74 17.50
CA GLU A 110 1.31 -14.49 17.18
C GLU A 110 2.51 -13.56 17.02
N ILE A 111 2.33 -12.42 16.35
CA ILE A 111 3.37 -11.38 16.28
C ILE A 111 3.73 -10.88 17.68
N LYS A 112 2.72 -10.66 18.54
CA LYS A 112 2.96 -10.30 19.94
C LYS A 112 3.81 -11.38 20.62
N ARG A 113 3.44 -12.67 20.49
CA ARG A 113 4.19 -13.79 21.09
C ARG A 113 5.65 -13.80 20.61
N LEU A 114 5.86 -13.74 19.29
CA LEU A 114 7.19 -13.71 18.68
C LEU A 114 8.03 -12.53 19.17
N ASN A 115 7.43 -11.34 19.30
CA ASN A 115 8.14 -10.14 19.77
C ASN A 115 8.60 -10.21 21.25
N HIS A 116 8.15 -11.21 22.03
CA HIS A 116 8.61 -11.43 23.41
C HIS A 116 9.65 -12.54 23.53
N LEU A 117 9.96 -13.25 22.43
CA LEU A 117 10.98 -14.28 22.43
C LEU A 117 12.39 -13.67 22.37
N SER A 118 13.36 -14.38 22.93
CA SER A 118 14.77 -14.06 22.74
C SER A 118 15.22 -14.28 21.29
N ALA A 119 16.34 -13.67 20.91
CA ALA A 119 16.91 -13.86 19.56
C ALA A 119 17.24 -15.34 19.26
N ILE A 120 17.66 -16.11 20.27
CA ILE A 120 17.96 -17.53 20.13
C ILE A 120 16.68 -18.32 19.86
N GLU A 121 15.62 -18.05 20.62
CA GLU A 121 14.32 -18.70 20.41
C GLU A 121 13.73 -18.30 19.04
N LEU A 122 13.81 -17.03 18.66
CA LEU A 122 13.36 -16.56 17.34
C LEU A 122 14.10 -17.26 16.20
N ALA A 123 15.40 -17.53 16.33
CA ALA A 123 16.18 -18.24 15.33
C ALA A 123 15.72 -19.70 15.13
N THR A 124 15.02 -20.28 16.12
CA THR A 124 14.40 -21.61 15.97
C THR A 124 13.04 -21.58 15.28
N HIS A 125 12.42 -20.40 15.16
CA HIS A 125 11.18 -20.23 14.42
C HIS A 125 11.46 -20.04 12.93
N SER A 126 10.77 -20.81 12.09
CA SER A 126 10.83 -20.68 10.63
C SER A 126 10.01 -19.49 10.16
N LEU A 127 10.54 -18.28 10.31
CA LEU A 127 9.98 -17.06 9.74
C LEU A 127 10.46 -16.91 8.29
N ASP A 128 9.52 -16.76 7.36
CA ASP A 128 9.84 -16.58 5.94
C ASP A 128 10.30 -15.14 5.64
N THR A 129 11.51 -14.82 6.08
CA THR A 129 12.16 -13.51 5.86
C THR A 129 12.43 -13.24 4.39
N ALA A 130 12.62 -14.28 3.58
CA ALA A 130 12.83 -14.15 2.14
C ALA A 130 11.58 -13.60 1.44
N SER A 131 10.39 -14.05 1.83
CA SER A 131 9.13 -13.49 1.32
C SER A 131 8.91 -12.04 1.75
N GLU A 132 9.30 -11.68 2.97
CA GLU A 132 9.20 -10.29 3.44
C GLU A 132 10.16 -9.35 2.71
N LEU A 133 11.39 -9.80 2.44
CA LEU A 133 12.33 -9.06 1.61
C LEU A 133 11.79 -8.87 0.18
N LYS A 134 11.26 -9.93 -0.45
CA LYS A 134 10.63 -9.85 -1.77
C LYS A 134 9.46 -8.88 -1.78
N ARG A 135 8.66 -8.84 -0.71
CA ARG A 135 7.52 -7.91 -0.56
C ARG A 135 7.98 -6.46 -0.53
N ALA A 136 9.03 -6.15 0.24
CA ALA A 136 9.61 -4.81 0.29
C ALA A 136 10.11 -4.35 -1.09
N LEU A 137 10.83 -5.23 -1.81
CA LEU A 137 11.29 -4.95 -3.17
C LEU A 137 10.11 -4.75 -4.13
N LEU A 138 9.09 -5.60 -4.06
CA LEU A 138 7.93 -5.56 -4.96
C LEU A 138 7.18 -4.23 -4.92
N VAL A 139 7.03 -3.62 -3.74
CA VAL A 139 6.32 -2.34 -3.61
C VAL A 139 7.22 -1.15 -3.94
N ALA A 140 8.52 -1.25 -3.64
CA ALA A 140 9.49 -0.21 -3.93
C ALA A 140 9.85 -0.15 -5.42
N ASP A 141 9.79 -1.26 -6.15
CA ASP A 141 10.14 -1.31 -7.56
C ASP A 141 8.99 -0.82 -8.45
N PRO A 142 9.24 0.19 -9.31
CA PRO A 142 8.23 0.61 -10.27
C PRO A 142 7.99 -0.50 -11.30
N LEU A 143 6.71 -0.74 -11.61
CA LEU A 143 6.32 -1.62 -12.70
C LEU A 143 6.64 -0.99 -14.05
N THR A 144 6.35 0.32 -14.14
CA THR A 144 6.55 1.18 -15.30
C THR A 144 6.87 2.60 -14.83
N ILE A 145 7.83 3.25 -15.49
CA ILE A 145 8.16 4.66 -15.30
C ILE A 145 7.98 5.38 -16.63
N THR A 146 7.24 6.49 -16.63
CA THR A 146 7.14 7.43 -17.75
C THR A 146 7.28 8.86 -17.25
N GLU A 147 7.28 9.85 -18.15
CA GLU A 147 7.24 11.26 -17.75
C GLU A 147 5.93 11.64 -17.03
N GLY A 148 4.83 10.91 -17.27
CA GLY A 148 3.50 11.23 -16.77
C GLY A 148 3.04 10.42 -15.55
N TYR A 149 3.69 9.29 -15.26
CA TYR A 149 3.35 8.44 -14.10
C TYR A 149 4.50 7.53 -13.69
N GLN A 150 4.43 7.07 -12.43
CA GLN A 150 5.26 6.01 -11.90
C GLN A 150 4.34 4.95 -11.29
N LEU A 151 4.15 3.84 -12.01
CA LEU A 151 3.18 2.82 -11.62
C LEU A 151 3.81 1.85 -10.62
N HIS A 152 3.21 1.73 -9.45
CA HIS A 152 3.60 0.76 -8.42
C HIS A 152 2.41 -0.09 -8.00
N TYR A 153 2.68 -1.23 -7.39
CA TYR A 153 1.66 -1.94 -6.62
C TYR A 153 1.29 -1.14 -5.36
N ALA A 154 0.02 -1.16 -4.98
CA ALA A 154 -0.42 -0.70 -3.68
C ALA A 154 0.23 -1.56 -2.59
N GLY A 155 0.96 -0.93 -1.67
CA GLY A 155 1.79 -1.64 -0.70
C GLY A 155 1.04 -2.06 0.55
N ASP A 156 -0.06 -1.38 0.88
CA ASP A 156 -0.84 -1.66 2.06
C ASP A 156 -2.34 -1.44 1.86
N LEU A 157 -3.14 -1.95 2.80
CA LEU A 157 -4.60 -1.93 2.72
C LEU A 157 -5.19 -0.52 2.78
N PHE A 158 -4.49 0.46 3.38
CA PHE A 158 -4.94 1.86 3.39
C PHE A 158 -5.02 2.40 1.96
N GLU A 159 -3.98 2.25 1.16
CA GLU A 159 -3.97 2.69 -0.25
C GLU A 159 -5.05 1.97 -1.08
N VAL A 160 -5.21 0.66 -0.87
CA VAL A 160 -6.25 -0.14 -1.52
C VAL A 160 -7.64 0.44 -1.26
N PHE A 161 -7.95 0.77 0.01
CA PHE A 161 -9.25 1.32 0.36
C PHE A 161 -9.42 2.79 -0.02
N CYS A 162 -8.35 3.59 -0.03
CA CYS A 162 -8.39 4.93 -0.61
C CYS A 162 -8.67 4.89 -2.11
N ASN A 163 -8.10 3.93 -2.84
CA ASN A 163 -8.44 3.70 -4.24
C ASN A 163 -9.92 3.29 -4.41
N THR A 164 -10.46 2.45 -3.51
CA THR A 164 -11.89 2.08 -3.52
C THR A 164 -12.80 3.31 -3.34
N GLN A 165 -12.48 4.19 -2.40
CA GLN A 165 -13.21 5.45 -2.18
C GLN A 165 -13.15 6.34 -3.42
N ARG A 166 -11.92 6.59 -3.90
CA ARG A 166 -11.68 7.45 -5.06
C ARG A 166 -12.37 6.96 -6.32
N PHE A 167 -12.36 5.65 -6.58
CA PHE A 167 -13.10 5.05 -7.69
C PHE A 167 -14.60 5.41 -7.61
N ASN A 168 -15.18 5.30 -6.42
CA ASN A 168 -16.60 5.59 -6.23
C ASN A 168 -16.92 7.08 -6.37
N GLU A 169 -16.06 7.95 -5.84
CA GLU A 169 -16.17 9.41 -5.99
C GLU A 169 -16.08 9.81 -7.48
N GLU A 170 -15.06 9.36 -8.20
CA GLU A 170 -14.87 9.69 -9.61
C GLU A 170 -16.04 9.17 -10.46
N LEU A 171 -16.60 8.00 -10.15
CA LEU A 171 -17.76 7.43 -10.86
C LEU A 171 -19.06 8.23 -10.63
N THR A 172 -19.14 9.11 -9.63
CA THR A 172 -20.28 10.03 -9.47
C THR A 172 -20.24 11.19 -10.45
N THR A 173 -19.08 11.50 -11.02
CA THR A 173 -18.88 12.64 -11.92
C THR A 173 -19.17 12.25 -13.38
N THR A 174 -19.69 13.18 -14.17
CA THR A 174 -19.90 12.95 -15.62
C THR A 174 -18.60 12.61 -16.34
N HIS A 175 -17.49 13.26 -15.96
CA HIS A 175 -16.17 13.01 -16.53
C HIS A 175 -15.68 11.59 -16.22
N GLY A 176 -15.72 11.17 -14.96
CA GLY A 176 -15.32 9.82 -14.56
C GLY A 176 -16.22 8.74 -15.18
N GLN A 177 -17.53 8.97 -15.28
CA GLN A 177 -18.43 8.05 -16.00
C GLN A 177 -18.08 7.93 -17.49
N SER A 178 -17.69 9.03 -18.13
CA SER A 178 -17.25 9.04 -19.53
C SER A 178 -15.94 8.25 -19.71
N LEU A 179 -14.95 8.49 -18.85
CA LEU A 179 -13.67 7.77 -18.87
C LEU A 179 -13.87 6.27 -18.63
N TRP A 180 -14.65 5.92 -17.60
CA TRP A 180 -14.91 4.53 -17.24
C TRP A 180 -15.63 3.77 -18.35
N GLY A 181 -16.64 4.40 -18.95
CA GLY A 181 -17.49 3.78 -19.96
C GLY A 181 -18.33 2.64 -19.39
N ARG A 182 -18.27 1.47 -20.02
CA ARG A 182 -18.97 0.26 -19.57
C ARG A 182 -18.01 -0.92 -19.59
N ARG A 183 -17.75 -1.51 -18.42
CA ARG A 183 -16.74 -2.58 -18.28
C ARG A 183 -17.31 -3.75 -17.50
N THR A 184 -16.87 -4.95 -17.89
CA THR A 184 -17.19 -6.21 -17.21
C THR A 184 -16.11 -6.52 -16.19
N ILE A 185 -16.49 -6.68 -14.94
CA ILE A 185 -15.58 -6.92 -13.82
C ILE A 185 -15.88 -8.27 -13.18
N LYS A 186 -14.82 -9.04 -12.93
CA LYS A 186 -14.89 -10.31 -12.21
C LYS A 186 -14.48 -10.16 -10.74
N TYR A 187 -13.38 -9.49 -10.47
CA TYR A 187 -12.79 -9.38 -9.13
C TYR A 187 -12.98 -7.98 -8.56
N PHE A 188 -13.68 -7.88 -7.44
CA PHE A 188 -13.95 -6.65 -6.71
C PHE A 188 -13.19 -6.62 -5.39
N VAL A 189 -12.67 -5.47 -4.99
CA VAL A 189 -12.31 -5.18 -3.60
C VAL A 189 -13.57 -4.70 -2.89
N TYR A 190 -13.81 -5.22 -1.68
CA TYR A 190 -14.90 -4.79 -0.81
C TYR A 190 -14.33 -4.12 0.46
N ASP A 191 -14.73 -2.88 0.71
CA ASP A 191 -14.48 -2.18 1.98
C ASP A 191 -15.70 -2.32 2.90
N SER A 192 -15.58 -3.23 3.87
CA SER A 192 -16.64 -3.57 4.83
C SER A 192 -17.12 -2.37 5.66
N ARG A 193 -16.30 -1.33 5.83
CA ARG A 193 -16.65 -0.16 6.65
C ARG A 193 -17.47 0.88 5.91
N SER A 194 -17.23 1.05 4.62
CA SER A 194 -17.96 2.00 3.79
C SER A 194 -19.07 1.34 2.99
N GLY A 195 -19.10 0.01 2.91
CA GLY A 195 -20.02 -0.72 2.04
C GLY A 195 -19.70 -0.55 0.55
N LEU A 196 -18.52 -0.02 0.21
CA LEU A 196 -18.13 0.29 -1.16
C LEU A 196 -17.37 -0.85 -1.83
N PHE A 197 -17.53 -0.93 -3.14
CA PHE A 197 -16.84 -1.86 -4.01
C PHE A 197 -16.09 -1.13 -5.10
N ALA A 198 -14.99 -1.72 -5.57
CA ALA A 198 -14.23 -1.24 -6.72
C ALA A 198 -13.52 -2.40 -7.44
N PRO A 199 -13.17 -2.26 -8.72
CA PRO A 199 -12.41 -3.29 -9.44
C PRO A 199 -11.04 -3.53 -8.79
N SER A 200 -10.68 -4.79 -8.55
CA SER A 200 -9.36 -5.15 -7.99
C SER A 200 -8.18 -4.57 -8.78
N LYS A 201 -8.26 -4.57 -10.12
CA LYS A 201 -7.27 -3.94 -11.01
C LYS A 201 -7.12 -2.44 -10.75
N TYR A 202 -8.17 -1.74 -10.36
CA TYR A 202 -8.07 -0.32 -10.01
C TYR A 202 -7.40 -0.13 -8.64
N CYS A 203 -7.73 -0.99 -7.67
CA CYS A 203 -7.26 -0.85 -6.30
C CYS A 203 -5.82 -1.36 -6.06
N ALA A 204 -5.33 -2.27 -6.92
CA ALA A 204 -4.03 -2.93 -6.72
C ALA A 204 -2.81 -2.08 -7.10
N TYR A 205 -3.00 -0.91 -7.72
CA TYR A 205 -1.90 -0.07 -8.19
C TYR A 205 -2.04 1.37 -7.69
N ILE A 206 -0.94 2.09 -7.65
CA ILE A 206 -0.86 3.51 -7.30
C ILE A 206 0.00 4.26 -8.31
N ASN A 207 -0.21 5.57 -8.40
CA ASN A 207 0.73 6.48 -9.05
C ASN A 207 1.67 7.06 -7.99
N ALA A 208 2.90 6.59 -7.93
CA ALA A 208 3.90 7.10 -6.99
C ALA A 208 4.73 8.25 -7.58
N LEU A 209 4.29 8.85 -8.70
CA LEU A 209 5.02 9.93 -9.35
C LEU A 209 5.31 11.05 -8.36
N THR A 210 6.60 11.34 -8.20
CA THR A 210 7.06 12.43 -7.34
C THR A 210 6.73 13.77 -8.02
N PRO A 211 6.07 14.71 -7.33
CA PRO A 211 5.73 15.99 -7.93
C PRO A 211 6.99 16.74 -8.37
N THR A 212 7.08 17.12 -9.64
CA THR A 212 8.07 18.11 -10.07
C THR A 212 7.65 19.50 -9.58
N ASN A 213 8.59 20.45 -9.51
CA ASN A 213 8.39 21.78 -8.91
C ASN A 213 7.16 22.56 -9.40
N SER A 214 6.59 22.23 -10.56
CA SER A 214 5.46 22.91 -11.20
C SER A 214 4.07 22.37 -10.84
N SER A 215 3.91 21.21 -10.18
CA SER A 215 2.58 20.61 -9.92
C SER A 215 2.40 20.01 -8.53
N ARG A 216 2.96 20.64 -7.49
CA ARG A 216 2.96 20.13 -6.10
C ARG A 216 1.56 19.95 -5.46
N THR A 217 0.48 20.41 -6.09
CA THR A 217 -0.83 20.55 -5.42
C THR A 217 -1.97 19.70 -5.97
N SER A 218 -1.86 19.04 -7.14
CA SER A 218 -3.03 18.40 -7.79
C SER A 218 -2.97 16.89 -7.96
N GLN A 219 -1.81 16.24 -7.80
CA GLN A 219 -1.70 14.79 -8.01
C GLN A 219 -1.69 14.05 -6.68
N THR A 220 -2.84 13.45 -6.33
CA THR A 220 -2.92 12.47 -5.25
C THR A 220 -2.17 11.21 -5.69
N PRO A 221 -1.20 10.70 -4.91
CA PRO A 221 -0.34 9.56 -5.27
C PRO A 221 -1.08 8.21 -5.12
N LEU A 222 -2.22 8.10 -5.79
CA LEU A 222 -3.18 7.00 -5.80
C LEU A 222 -3.65 6.80 -7.24
N MET A 223 -4.33 5.69 -7.51
CA MET A 223 -4.92 5.44 -8.83
C MET A 223 -6.02 6.45 -9.14
N SER A 224 -6.15 6.84 -10.41
CA SER A 224 -7.24 7.68 -10.93
C SER A 224 -7.86 7.02 -12.15
N MET A 225 -9.11 7.32 -12.49
CA MET A 225 -9.75 6.85 -13.71
C MET A 225 -9.02 7.30 -14.97
N SER A 226 -8.49 8.53 -14.98
CA SER A 226 -7.71 9.04 -16.10
C SER A 226 -6.45 8.19 -16.34
N LEU A 227 -5.68 7.91 -15.28
CA LEU A 227 -4.53 7.04 -15.39
C LEU A 227 -4.94 5.60 -15.74
N TYR A 228 -5.89 5.03 -15.01
CA TYR A 228 -6.38 3.66 -15.22
C TYR A 228 -6.76 3.39 -16.68
N THR A 229 -7.48 4.33 -17.30
CA THR A 229 -7.94 4.19 -18.69
C THR A 229 -6.81 4.38 -19.70
N SER A 230 -5.79 5.18 -19.39
CA SER A 230 -4.60 5.34 -20.25
C SER A 230 -3.66 4.12 -20.26
N LEU A 231 -3.68 3.29 -19.21
CA LEU A 231 -2.79 2.13 -19.06
C LEU A 231 -3.33 0.85 -19.72
N ASP A 232 -4.65 0.74 -19.92
CA ASP A 232 -5.33 -0.53 -20.22
C ASP A 232 -4.94 -1.15 -21.58
N GLU A 233 -4.35 -0.38 -22.49
CA GLU A 233 -3.94 -0.85 -23.82
C GLU A 233 -2.42 -0.91 -24.02
N SER A 234 -1.63 -0.30 -23.14
CA SER A 234 -0.18 -0.06 -23.34
C SER A 234 0.73 -0.80 -22.36
N GLU A 235 0.22 -1.32 -21.24
CA GLU A 235 1.04 -1.82 -20.13
C GLU A 235 0.76 -3.30 -19.80
N PRO A 236 1.60 -4.25 -20.27
CA PRO A 236 1.40 -5.68 -20.00
C PRO A 236 1.41 -6.06 -18.51
N LYS A 237 2.13 -5.29 -17.69
CA LYS A 237 2.18 -5.48 -16.23
C LYS A 237 0.93 -4.96 -15.52
N PHE A 238 0.13 -4.13 -16.18
CA PHE A 238 -1.16 -3.66 -15.69
C PHE A 238 -2.24 -4.67 -16.06
N ASP A 239 -2.25 -5.80 -15.35
CA ASP A 239 -3.14 -6.94 -15.62
C ASP A 239 -4.08 -7.23 -14.44
N GLY A 240 -5.27 -7.74 -14.74
CA GLY A 240 -6.30 -8.06 -13.75
C GLY A 240 -5.99 -9.32 -12.93
N ASN A 241 -5.34 -10.32 -13.51
CA ASN A 241 -4.92 -11.52 -12.77
C ASN A 241 -3.73 -11.20 -11.86
N LEU A 242 -2.76 -10.41 -12.33
CA LEU A 242 -1.66 -9.93 -11.51
C LEU A 242 -2.17 -9.09 -10.33
N ALA A 243 -3.12 -8.18 -10.57
CA ALA A 243 -3.74 -7.37 -9.53
C ALA A 243 -4.37 -8.19 -8.41
N GLN A 244 -5.27 -9.14 -8.76
CA GLN A 244 -5.92 -9.97 -7.74
C GLN A 244 -4.93 -10.92 -7.04
N THR A 245 -3.89 -11.40 -7.75
CA THR A 245 -2.84 -12.23 -7.14
C THR A 245 -2.01 -11.42 -6.15
N HIS A 246 -1.65 -10.17 -6.48
CA HIS A 246 -0.94 -9.25 -5.59
C HIS A 246 -1.74 -9.02 -4.31
N LEU A 247 -3.00 -8.62 -4.43
CA LEU A 247 -3.87 -8.36 -3.27
C LEU A 247 -4.00 -9.58 -2.35
N GLN A 248 -4.17 -10.79 -2.91
CA GLN A 248 -4.27 -12.01 -2.11
C GLN A 248 -2.94 -12.41 -1.48
N ARG A 249 -1.87 -12.52 -2.28
CA ARG A 249 -0.59 -13.08 -1.80
C ARG A 249 0.20 -12.09 -0.98
N GLN A 250 0.12 -10.81 -1.31
CA GLN A 250 0.99 -9.79 -0.73
C GLN A 250 0.35 -9.02 0.42
N LEU A 251 -0.97 -8.83 0.37
CA LEU A 251 -1.73 -8.14 1.42
C LEU A 251 -2.61 -9.09 2.24
N ASN A 252 -2.55 -10.39 1.96
CA ASN A 252 -3.37 -11.42 2.58
C ASN A 252 -4.88 -11.14 2.51
N MET A 253 -5.33 -10.47 1.44
CA MET A 253 -6.76 -10.31 1.20
C MET A 253 -7.39 -11.66 0.89
N ARG A 254 -8.58 -11.91 1.44
CA ARG A 254 -9.28 -13.18 1.28
C ARG A 254 -10.24 -13.10 0.11
N LEU A 255 -10.19 -14.09 -0.78
CA LEU A 255 -11.15 -14.22 -1.86
C LEU A 255 -12.40 -14.95 -1.33
N THR A 256 -13.59 -14.41 -1.61
CA THR A 256 -14.88 -15.00 -1.24
C THR A 256 -15.90 -14.85 -2.37
N THR A 257 -16.96 -15.66 -2.32
CA THR A 257 -18.13 -15.60 -3.20
C THR A 257 -19.36 -15.07 -2.44
N LEU A 258 -20.45 -14.78 -3.16
CA LEU A 258 -21.72 -14.40 -2.55
C LEU A 258 -22.28 -15.52 -1.64
N GLU A 259 -22.18 -16.77 -2.10
CA GLU A 259 -22.63 -17.96 -1.38
C GLU A 259 -21.91 -18.13 -0.03
N GLN A 260 -20.63 -17.76 0.01
CA GLN A 260 -19.79 -17.85 1.21
C GLN A 260 -20.01 -16.67 2.18
N SER A 261 -20.67 -15.60 1.75
CA SER A 261 -20.80 -14.37 2.55
C SER A 261 -22.08 -13.58 2.17
N PRO A 262 -23.26 -13.99 2.67
CA PRO A 262 -24.54 -13.34 2.34
C PRO A 262 -24.59 -11.83 2.64
N ALA A 263 -23.91 -11.39 3.70
CA ALA A 263 -23.83 -9.96 4.03
C ALA A 263 -23.14 -9.11 2.93
N ILE A 264 -22.24 -9.71 2.15
CA ILE A 264 -21.61 -9.05 1.00
C ILE A 264 -22.58 -8.95 -0.17
N GLU A 265 -23.47 -9.93 -0.34
CA GLU A 265 -24.47 -9.93 -1.40
C GLU A 265 -25.43 -8.74 -1.28
N GLU A 266 -26.00 -8.55 -0.10
CA GLU A 266 -26.92 -7.42 0.16
C GLU A 266 -26.22 -6.08 -0.11
N ALA A 267 -24.99 -5.91 0.42
CA ALA A 267 -24.20 -4.71 0.20
C ALA A 267 -23.86 -4.50 -1.28
N PHE A 268 -23.50 -5.57 -2.00
CA PHE A 268 -23.11 -5.50 -3.41
C PHE A 268 -24.30 -5.14 -4.30
N VAL A 269 -25.46 -5.74 -4.08
CA VAL A 269 -26.69 -5.42 -4.83
C VAL A 269 -27.09 -3.98 -4.60
N ALA A 270 -27.08 -3.52 -3.34
CA ALA A 270 -27.38 -2.13 -3.01
C ALA A 270 -26.40 -1.17 -3.70
N TRP A 271 -25.09 -1.42 -3.59
CA TRP A 271 -24.07 -0.62 -4.24
C TRP A 271 -24.21 -0.61 -5.76
N GLN A 272 -24.36 -1.77 -6.40
CA GLN A 272 -24.42 -1.90 -7.86
C GLN A 272 -25.62 -1.16 -8.46
N THR A 273 -26.76 -1.19 -7.76
CA THR A 273 -27.99 -0.49 -8.18
C THR A 273 -27.75 1.02 -8.28
N THR A 274 -26.93 1.59 -7.41
CA THR A 274 -26.58 3.03 -7.46
C THR A 274 -25.68 3.41 -8.65
N LYS A 275 -25.02 2.43 -9.30
CA LYS A 275 -24.01 2.68 -10.35
C LYS A 275 -24.54 2.55 -11.79
N THR A 276 -25.87 2.64 -11.97
CA THR A 276 -26.55 2.98 -13.25
C THR A 276 -26.01 2.27 -14.50
N ASN A 277 -26.06 0.93 -14.53
CA ASN A 277 -25.65 0.09 -15.69
C ASN A 277 -24.17 0.20 -16.15
N ARG A 278 -23.32 0.93 -15.42
CA ARG A 278 -21.89 1.11 -15.74
C ARG A 278 -21.01 -0.06 -15.30
N ILE A 279 -21.47 -0.78 -14.28
CA ILE A 279 -20.79 -1.94 -13.70
C ILE A 279 -21.50 -3.21 -14.17
N ARG A 280 -20.85 -3.95 -15.08
CA ARG A 280 -21.28 -5.30 -15.46
C ARG A 280 -20.47 -6.32 -14.67
N THR A 281 -21.14 -7.35 -14.16
CA THR A 281 -20.47 -8.50 -13.56
C THR A 281 -20.11 -9.52 -14.65
N HIS A 282 -19.02 -10.23 -14.44
CA HIS A 282 -18.61 -11.32 -15.32
C HIS A 282 -19.67 -12.45 -15.33
N PRO A 283 -19.92 -13.14 -16.46
CA PRO A 283 -20.96 -14.18 -16.55
C PRO A 283 -20.82 -15.34 -15.56
N LYS A 284 -19.58 -15.63 -15.14
CA LYS A 284 -19.27 -16.63 -14.09
C LYS A 284 -19.50 -16.12 -12.65
N GLY A 285 -20.11 -14.96 -12.49
CA GLY A 285 -20.33 -14.30 -11.21
C GLY A 285 -19.17 -13.41 -10.74
N PRO A 286 -19.44 -12.47 -9.83
CA PRO A 286 -18.43 -11.65 -9.17
C PRO A 286 -17.70 -12.44 -8.06
N LEU A 287 -16.45 -12.07 -7.83
CA LEU A 287 -15.61 -12.54 -6.73
C LEU A 287 -15.12 -11.35 -5.92
N PHE A 288 -15.00 -11.52 -4.60
CA PHE A 288 -14.74 -10.42 -3.68
C PHE A 288 -13.46 -10.64 -2.89
N LEU A 289 -12.58 -9.65 -2.93
CA LEU A 289 -11.39 -9.55 -2.10
C LEU A 289 -11.74 -8.72 -0.88
N VAL A 290 -11.69 -9.36 0.29
CA VAL A 290 -11.98 -8.74 1.58
C VAL A 290 -10.70 -8.64 2.42
N ALA A 291 -10.66 -7.67 3.32
CA ALA A 291 -9.54 -7.50 4.22
C ALA A 291 -9.28 -8.78 5.05
N PRO A 292 -8.02 -9.04 5.45
CA PRO A 292 -7.73 -10.08 6.43
C PRO A 292 -8.41 -9.77 7.77
N ASN A 293 -8.71 -10.81 8.53
CA ASN A 293 -9.49 -10.71 9.77
C ASN A 293 -8.86 -9.76 10.81
N TRP A 294 -7.53 -9.63 10.82
CA TRP A 294 -6.82 -8.74 11.73
C TRP A 294 -6.96 -7.25 11.36
N PHE A 295 -7.40 -6.92 10.15
CA PHE A 295 -7.49 -5.53 9.70
C PHE A 295 -8.75 -4.82 10.24
N ASP A 296 -9.87 -5.52 10.27
CA ASP A 296 -11.18 -4.97 10.69
C ASP A 296 -11.48 -5.16 12.18
N LYS A 297 -10.65 -5.90 12.91
CA LYS A 297 -10.75 -5.98 14.38
C LYS A 297 -10.45 -4.62 14.99
N PHE A 298 -11.47 -3.99 15.59
CA PHE A 298 -11.23 -2.95 16.57
C PHE A 298 -10.50 -3.55 17.76
N PRO A 299 -9.54 -2.86 18.39
CA PRO A 299 -9.11 -3.25 19.71
C PRO A 299 -10.36 -3.22 20.61
N SER A 300 -10.72 -4.38 21.16
CA SER A 300 -11.61 -4.43 22.31
C SER A 300 -11.01 -3.49 23.35
N LYS A 301 -11.78 -2.46 23.73
CA LYS A 301 -11.43 -1.57 24.83
C LYS A 301 -11.20 -2.37 26.10
#